data_AF-A0A7K0ZVB1-F1
#
_entry.id   AF-A0A7K0ZVB1-F1
#
_cell.length_a   1.000
_cell.length_b   1.000
_cell.length_c   1.000
_cell.angle_alpha   90.00
_cell.angle_beta   90.00
_cell.angle_gamma   90.00
#
_symmetry.space_group_name_H-M   'P 1'
#
loop_
_entity.id
_entity.type
_entity.pdbx_description
1 polymer ?
#
loop_
_entity_poly.entity_id
_entity_poly.type
_entity_poly.pdbx_seq_one_letter_code
_entity_poly.pdbx_strand_id
1 'polypeptide(L)' 'MSNATPNTPALDLDAIEQEIINVETALERLAAGTYFVDEITGSALADDVLAADPTARHA' A
#
# COMPACT_ATOMS: atom_id res chain seq x y z
N MET A 1 -18.61 -3.20 40.31
CA MET A 1 -18.44 -3.55 38.89
C MET A 1 -18.12 -2.25 38.16
N SER A 2 -16.86 -2.00 37.83
CA SER A 2 -16.44 -0.80 37.09
C SER A 2 -15.95 -1.24 35.71
N ASN A 3 -16.63 -0.71 34.69
CA ASN A 3 -16.48 -1.06 33.29
C ASN A 3 -15.15 -0.51 32.75
N ALA A 4 -14.28 -1.39 32.23
CA ALA A 4 -13.08 -0.96 31.52
C ALA A 4 -13.50 -0.43 30.14
N THR A 5 -13.31 0.86 29.90
CA THR A 5 -13.42 1.43 28.55
C THR A 5 -12.32 0.83 27.67
N PRO A 6 -12.66 0.24 26.51
CA PRO A 6 -11.64 -0.29 25.61
C PRO A 6 -10.77 0.87 25.13
N ASN A 7 -9.48 0.79 25.43
CA ASN A 7 -8.48 1.77 25.00
C ASN A 7 -8.18 1.49 23.52
N THR A 8 -9.08 1.92 22.63
CA THR A 8 -8.80 1.89 21.19
C THR A 8 -7.66 2.87 20.93
N PRO A 9 -6.51 2.43 20.39
CA PRO A 9 -5.46 3.37 20.02
C PRO A 9 -6.05 4.42 19.08
N ALA A 10 -5.69 5.68 19.29
CA ALA A 10 -6.14 6.76 18.42
C ALA A 10 -5.78 6.41 16.96
N LEU A 11 -6.77 6.55 16.07
CA LEU A 11 -6.60 6.23 14.65
C LEU A 11 -5.55 7.17 14.04
N ASP A 12 -4.54 6.60 13.40
CA ASP A 12 -3.53 7.37 12.66
C ASP A 12 -4.10 7.70 11.28
N LEU A 13 -4.65 8.90 11.13
CA LEU A 13 -5.30 9.33 9.89
C LEU A 13 -4.28 9.60 8.79
N ASP A 14 -3.07 10.05 9.14
CA ASP A 14 -2.02 10.35 8.16
C ASP A 14 -1.51 9.05 7.52
N ALA A 15 -1.36 7.99 8.33
CA ALA A 15 -1.00 6.67 7.83
C ALA A 15 -2.07 6.11 6.87
N ILE A 16 -3.36 6.29 7.20
CA ILE A 16 -4.47 5.83 6.36
C ILE A 16 -4.53 6.62 5.05
N GLU A 17 -4.37 7.94 5.11
CA GLU A 17 -4.33 8.76 3.91
C GLU A 17 -3.20 8.32 2.97
N GLN A 18 -2.02 8.06 3.54
CA GLN A 18 -0.88 7.58 2.75
C GLN A 18 -1.13 6.20 2.13
N GLU A 19 -1.80 5.29 2.84
CA GLU A 19 -2.18 3.97 2.32
C GLU A 19 -3.17 4.09 1.16
N ILE A 20 -4.16 4.98 1.28
CA ILE A 20 -5.12 5.25 0.19
C ILE A 20 -4.40 5.79 -1.04
N ILE A 21 -3.49 6.76 -0.89
CA ILE A 21 -2.69 7.31 -1.99
C ILE A 21 -1.87 6.22 -2.67
N ASN A 22 -1.31 5.28 -1.90
CA ASN A 22 -0.54 4.16 -2.45
C ASN A 22 -1.42 3.23 -3.30
N VAL A 23 -2.64 2.95 -2.85
CA VAL A 23 -3.62 2.16 -3.61
C VAL A 23 -4.04 2.88 -4.88
N GLU A 24 -4.36 4.17 -4.82
CA GLU A 24 -4.72 4.97 -5.99
C GLU A 24 -3.61 4.96 -7.04
N THR A 25 -2.36 5.19 -6.60
CA THR A 25 -1.18 5.16 -7.49
C THR A 25 -1.01 3.77 -8.14
N ALA A 26 -1.20 2.69 -7.38
CA ALA A 26 -1.12 1.33 -7.90
C ALA A 26 -2.17 1.07 -8.98
N LEU A 27 -3.42 1.54 -8.78
CA LEU A 27 -4.49 1.43 -9.77
C LEU A 27 -4.21 2.25 -11.03
N GLU A 28 -3.66 3.45 -10.91
CA GLU A 28 -3.25 4.27 -12.05
C GLU A 28 -2.16 3.59 -12.87
N ARG A 29 -1.14 3.02 -12.22
CA ARG A 29 -0.09 2.22 -12.89
C ARG A 29 -0.68 0.99 -13.58
N LEU A 30 -1.66 0.35 -12.97
CA LEU A 30 -2.33 -0.82 -13.55
C LEU A 30 -3.10 -0.43 -14.82
N ALA A 31 -3.84 0.68 -14.77
CA ALA A 31 -4.52 1.24 -15.94
C ALA A 31 -3.54 1.67 -17.05
N ALA A 32 -2.37 2.20 -16.67
CA ALA A 32 -1.30 2.58 -17.59
C ALA A 32 -0.47 1.40 -18.12
N GLY A 33 -0.66 0.18 -17.59
CA GLY A 33 0.12 -1.00 -17.96
C GLY A 33 1.55 -1.04 -17.40
N THR A 34 1.86 -0.22 -16.40
CA THR A 34 3.20 -0.10 -15.77
C THR A 34 3.25 -0.67 -14.35
N TYR A 35 2.15 -1.24 -13.85
CA TYR A 35 2.05 -1.78 -12.49
C TYR A 35 3.12 -2.81 -12.13
N PHE A 36 3.46 -3.68 -13.07
CA PHE A 36 4.44 -4.75 -12.86
C PHE A 36 5.89 -4.30 -13.07
N VAL A 37 6.16 -3.00 -13.21
CA VAL A 37 7.48 -2.46 -13.53
C VAL A 37 8.06 -1.76 -12.30
N ASP A 38 9.28 -2.14 -11.93
CA ASP A 38 10.08 -1.47 -10.92
C ASP A 38 10.47 -0.08 -11.41
N GLU A 39 10.09 0.95 -10.66
CA GLU A 39 10.27 2.35 -11.10
C GLU A 39 11.73 2.84 -11.05
N ILE A 40 12.63 2.13 -10.34
CA ILE A 40 14.06 2.48 -10.27
C ILE A 40 14.83 1.80 -11.40
N THR A 41 14.59 0.51 -11.60
CA THR A 41 15.39 -0.32 -12.53
C THR A 41 14.75 -0.46 -13.90
N GLY A 42 13.43 -0.23 -14.02
CA GLY A 42 12.65 -0.49 -15.22
C GLY A 42 12.43 -1.98 -15.51
N SER A 43 12.86 -2.88 -14.61
CA SER A 43 12.66 -4.33 -14.75
C SER A 43 11.29 -4.76 -14.25
N ALA A 44 10.86 -5.97 -14.55
CA ALA A 44 9.63 -6.52 -13.98
C ALA A 44 9.79 -6.74 -12.46
N LEU A 45 8.79 -6.33 -11.68
CA LEU A 45 8.63 -6.71 -10.27
C LEU A 45 8.32 -8.20 -10.20
N ALA A 46 8.85 -8.86 -9.18
CA ALA A 46 8.56 -10.26 -8.94
C ALA A 46 7.15 -10.44 -8.35
N ASP A 47 6.49 -11.54 -8.70
CA ASP A 47 5.11 -11.81 -8.27
C ASP A 47 4.98 -11.90 -6.75
N ASP A 48 6.01 -12.39 -6.05
CA ASP A 48 6.05 -12.50 -4.59
C ASP A 48 6.12 -11.14 -3.89
N VAL A 49 6.79 -10.16 -4.48
CA VAL A 49 6.83 -8.77 -4.00
C VAL A 49 5.41 -8.17 -4.01
N LEU A 50 4.72 -8.27 -5.15
CA LEU A 50 3.35 -7.73 -5.28
C LEU A 50 2.31 -8.55 -4.51
N ALA A 51 2.54 -9.84 -4.31
CA ALA A 51 1.69 -10.66 -3.44
C ALA A 51 1.84 -10.27 -1.96
N ALA A 52 3.03 -9.85 -1.53
CA ALA A 52 3.29 -9.37 -0.18
C ALA A 52 2.81 -7.93 0.04
N ASP A 53 3.05 -7.05 -0.93
CA ASP A 53 2.60 -5.65 -0.94
C ASP A 53 2.11 -5.26 -2.35
N PRO A 54 0.78 -5.24 -2.58
CA PRO A 54 0.20 -4.84 -3.86
C PRO A 54 0.47 -3.39 -4.26
N THR A 55 0.98 -2.55 -3.36
CA THR A 55 1.33 -1.16 -3.63
C THR A 55 2.82 -0.93 -3.86
N ALA A 56 3.62 -2.00 -3.83
CA ALA A 56 5.05 -1.92 -4.07
C ALA A 56 5.39 -1.28 -5.43
N ARG A 57 6.38 -0.38 -5.40
CA ARG A 57 6.93 0.31 -6.58
C ARG A 57 8.30 -0.21 -6.98
N HIS A 58 8.93 -0.98 -6.10
CA HIS A 58 10.30 -1.49 -6.23
C HIS A 58 10.40 -2.88 -5.59
N ALA A 59 11.39 -3.65 -6.04
CA ALA A 59 11.75 -4.95 -5.44
C ALA A 59 12.49 -4.83 -4.10
#